data_AF-A0AA50E372-F1
#
_entry.id   AF-A0AA50E372-F1
#
_cell.length_a   1.000
_cell.length_b   1.000
_cell.length_c   1.000
_cell.angle_alpha   90.00
_cell.angle_beta   90.00
_cell.angle_gamma   90.00
#
_symmetry.space_group_name_H-M   'P 1'
#
loop_
_entity.id
_entity.type
_entity.pdbx_description
1 polymer ?
#
loop_
_entity_poly.entity_id
_entity_poly.type
_entity_poly.pdbx_seq_one_letter_code
_entity_poly.pdbx_strand_id
1 'polypeptide(L)' 'MLDEGEAWAAVMACPCGCGAVIELLLSPAARPRWTLTARGDLPTLHPSVWRSTGCRSHFWVRGGQIHWVP' A
#
# COMPACT_ATOMS: atom_id res chain seq x y z
N MET A 1 7.60 -23.17 -4.73
CA MET A 1 6.72 -23.26 -3.55
C MET A 1 6.81 -21.91 -2.87
N LEU A 2 6.09 -20.92 -3.40
CA LEU A 2 5.79 -19.73 -2.63
C LEU A 2 4.68 -20.21 -1.71
N ASP A 3 4.91 -20.21 -0.41
CA ASP A 3 3.83 -20.41 0.56
C ASP A 3 2.58 -19.70 0.06
N GLU A 4 1.47 -20.43 -0.12
CA GLU A 4 0.12 -19.85 -0.14
C GLU A 4 -0.21 -19.31 1.27
N GLY A 5 0.74 -18.58 1.85
CA GLY A 5 0.66 -17.86 3.09
C GLY A 5 0.09 -16.51 2.76
N GLU A 6 -1.13 -16.29 3.21
CA GLU A 6 -1.85 -15.03 3.17
C GLU A 6 -0.88 -13.84 3.32
N ALA A 7 -0.84 -12.95 2.33
CA ALA A 7 0.00 -11.77 2.39
C ALA A 7 -0.41 -10.94 3.63
N TRP A 8 0.51 -10.73 4.55
CA TRP A 8 0.22 -10.11 5.85
C TRP A 8 0.37 -8.59 5.81
N ALA A 9 1.31 -8.09 5.00
CA ALA A 9 1.53 -6.66 4.77
C ALA A 9 2.09 -6.38 3.36
N ALA A 10 1.85 -5.17 2.87
CA ALA A 10 2.53 -4.57 1.74
C ALA A 10 3.49 -3.49 2.24
N VAL A 11 4.75 -3.53 1.80
CA VAL A 11 5.78 -2.59 2.20
C VAL A 11 6.28 -1.83 0.97
N MET A 12 6.34 -0.50 1.06
CA MET A 12 6.80 0.35 -0.04
C MET A 12 7.51 1.60 0.46
N ALA A 13 8.43 2.15 -0.36
CA ALA A 13 8.97 3.47 -0.12
C ALA A 13 7.90 4.54 -0.37
N CYS A 14 7.92 5.60 0.44
CA CYS A 14 6.98 6.71 0.30
C CYS A 14 7.22 7.42 -1.04
N PRO A 15 6.22 7.48 -1.93
CA PRO A 15 6.41 7.99 -3.29
C PRO A 15 6.63 9.51 -3.35
N CYS A 16 6.52 10.23 -2.22
CA CYS A 16 6.82 11.66 -2.16
C CYS A 16 8.33 11.96 -2.10
N GLY A 17 9.20 10.95 -2.00
CA GLY A 17 10.66 11.11 -1.95
C GLY A 17 11.23 11.44 -0.56
N CYS A 18 10.44 11.38 0.52
CA CYS A 18 10.94 11.67 1.88
C CYS A 18 11.81 10.56 2.49
N GLY A 19 12.03 9.46 1.78
CA GLY A 19 12.82 8.31 2.24
C GLY A 19 12.13 7.41 3.28
N ALA A 20 10.91 7.75 3.73
CA ALA A 20 10.19 6.92 4.68
C ALA A 20 9.68 5.63 4.04
N VAL A 21 9.69 4.54 4.80
CA VAL A 21 9.03 3.27 4.44
C VAL A 21 7.61 3.26 4.98
N ILE A 22 6.67 2.79 4.17
CA ILE A 22 5.26 2.63 4.49
C ILE A 22 4.97 1.14 4.54
N GLU A 23 4.43 0.69 5.67
CA GLU A 23 3.94 -0.66 5.89
C GLU A 23 2.42 -0.62 5.98
N LEU A 24 1.75 -1.42 5.15
CA LEU A 24 0.30 -1.48 5.03
C LEU A 24 -0.16 -2.89 5.38
N LEU A 25 -0.91 -3.01 6.46
CA LEU A 25 -1.42 -4.30 6.90
C LEU A 25 -2.50 -4.79 5.92
N LEU A 26 -2.34 -6.03 5.45
CA LEU A 26 -3.30 -6.70 4.56
C LEU A 26 -4.19 -7.69 5.32
N SER A 27 -3.76 -8.10 6.52
CA SER A 27 -4.50 -9.04 7.35
C SER A 27 -5.94 -8.59 7.62
N PRO A 28 -6.94 -9.50 7.53
CA PRO A 28 -8.35 -9.18 7.80
C PRO A 28 -8.62 -8.60 9.20
N ALA A 29 -7.79 -8.98 10.17
CA ALA A 29 -7.87 -8.58 11.58
C ALA A 29 -7.32 -7.17 11.84
N ALA A 30 -6.54 -6.60 10.91
CA ALA A 30 -5.92 -5.29 11.09
C ALA A 30 -6.91 -4.13 10.88
N ARG A 31 -6.60 -2.99 11.51
CA ARG A 31 -7.29 -1.70 11.34
C ARG A 31 -6.25 -0.56 11.46
N PRO A 32 -6.04 0.28 10.43
CA PRO A 32 -6.59 0.15 9.07
C PRO A 32 -6.06 -1.10 8.35
N ARG A 33 -6.81 -1.57 7.34
CA ARG A 33 -6.42 -2.69 6.47
C ARG A 33 -6.50 -2.28 5.01
N TRP A 34 -5.66 -2.90 4.20
CA TRP A 34 -5.69 -2.77 2.75
C TRP A 34 -5.97 -4.11 2.09
N THR A 35 -6.71 -4.06 1.00
CA THR A 35 -6.82 -5.15 0.04
C THR A 35 -5.81 -4.89 -1.07
N LEU A 36 -4.93 -5.85 -1.28
CA LEU A 36 -4.00 -5.87 -2.42
C LEU A 36 -4.59 -6.77 -3.51
N THR A 37 -4.72 -6.20 -4.70
CA THR A 37 -5.03 -6.96 -5.93
C THR A 37 -3.92 -6.72 -6.93
N ALA A 38 -3.62 -7.69 -7.80
CA ALA A 38 -2.56 -7.55 -8.78
C ALA A 38 -3.01 -8.14 -10.14
N ARG A 39 -2.64 -7.46 -11.23
CA ARG A 39 -2.72 -8.00 -12.59
C ARG A 39 -1.29 -8.18 -13.10
N GLY A 40 -0.73 -9.38 -12.95
CA GLY A 40 0.72 -9.57 -13.10
C GLY A 40 1.46 -8.76 -12.03
N ASP A 41 2.47 -7.99 -12.45
CA ASP A 41 3.30 -7.16 -11.57
C ASP A 41 2.71 -5.77 -11.27
N LEU A 42 1.42 -5.57 -11.55
CA LEU A 42 0.74 -4.28 -11.41
C LEU A 42 -0.16 -4.26 -10.17
N PRO A 43 0.35 -3.86 -8.98
CA PRO A 43 -0.41 -3.85 -7.74
C PRO A 43 -1.46 -2.73 -7.72
N THR A 44 -2.57 -3.02 -7.07
CA THR A 44 -3.65 -2.06 -6.77
C THR A 44 -4.05 -2.24 -5.31
N LEU A 45 -4.03 -1.14 -4.55
CA LEU A 45 -4.36 -1.11 -3.12
C LEU A 45 -5.66 -0.36 -2.88
N HIS A 46 -6.50 -0.94 -2.02
CA HIS A 46 -7.73 -0.31 -1.53
C HIS A 46 -7.83 -0.46 -0.01
N PRO A 47 -8.15 0.59 0.75
CA PRO A 47 -8.42 1.97 0.33
C PRO A 47 -7.16 2.76 -0.07
N SER A 48 -7.27 4.08 -0.27
CA SER A 48 -6.11 4.95 -0.45
C SER A 48 -5.16 4.87 0.75
N VAL A 49 -3.89 5.17 0.50
CA VAL A 49 -2.88 5.30 1.55
C VAL A 49 -2.85 6.75 2.00
N TRP A 50 -3.22 6.99 3.26
CA TRP A 50 -3.04 8.29 3.90
C TRP A 50 -2.05 8.14 5.05
N ARG A 51 -0.92 8.83 4.95
CA ARG A 51 -0.01 8.96 6.08
C ARG A 51 -0.51 10.09 6.97
N SER A 52 -0.99 9.77 8.16
CA SER A 52 -1.38 10.77 9.15
C SER A 52 -0.16 11.47 9.80
N THR A 53 1.03 10.88 9.66
CA THR A 53 2.29 11.38 10.23
C THR A 53 3.36 11.60 9.14
N GLY A 54 4.40 12.37 9.46
CA GLY A 54 5.51 12.65 8.53
C GLY A 54 5.12 13.57 7.36
N CYS A 55 5.42 13.16 6.12
CA CYS A 55 5.17 13.96 4.91
C CYS A 55 3.68 14.18 4.59
N ARG A 56 2.77 13.52 5.31
CA ARG A 56 1.31 13.61 5.13
C ARG A 56 0.83 13.31 3.70
N SER A 57 1.58 12.49 2.97
CA SER A 57 1.22 12.06 1.62
C SER A 57 -0.10 11.29 1.60
N HIS A 58 -0.99 11.66 0.68
CA HIS A 58 -2.23 10.94 0.39
C HIS A 58 -2.27 10.52 -1.08
N PHE A 59 -2.33 9.21 -1.31
CA PHE A 59 -2.29 8.66 -2.67
C PHE A 59 -3.02 7.32 -2.77
N TRP A 60 -3.33 6.94 -4.00
CA TRP A 60 -3.77 5.61 -4.39
C TRP A 60 -2.63 4.87 -5.09
N VAL A 61 -2.62 3.55 -4.96
CA VAL A 61 -1.83 2.66 -5.81
C VAL A 61 -2.81 1.91 -6.70
N ARG A 62 -2.74 2.11 -8.02
CA ARG A 62 -3.62 1.45 -9.00
C ARG A 62 -2.82 1.05 -10.23
N GLY A 63 -2.90 -0.22 -10.61
CA GLY A 63 -2.20 -0.76 -11.78
C GLY A 63 -0.69 -0.48 -11.76
N GLY A 64 -0.05 -0.53 -10.59
CA GLY A 64 1.37 -0.23 -10.42
C GLY A 64 1.72 1.27 -10.46
N GLN A 65 0.74 2.16 -10.49
CA GLN A 65 0.95 3.61 -10.54
C GLN A 65 0.46 4.32 -9.28
N ILE A 66 1.09 5.44 -8.95
CA ILE A 66 0.70 6.32 -7.84
C ILE A 66 -0.24 7.40 -8.38
N HIS A 67 -1.46 7.47 -7.82
CA HIS A 67 -2.40 8.56 -8.10
C HIS A 67 -2.57 9.42 -6.84
N TRP A 68 -2.07 10.65 -6.88
CA TRP A 68 -2.16 11.58 -5.77
C TRP A 68 -3.60 12.05 -5.54
N VAL A 69 -3.98 12.20 -4.27
CA VAL A 69 -5.23 12.85 -3.89
C VAL A 69 -4.93 14.33 -3.64
N PRO A 70 -5.76 15.26 -4.18
CA PRO A 70 -5.60 16.70 -3.96
C PRO A 70 -5.87 17.13 -2.51
#